data_AF-A0A6C0CTU6-F1
#
_entry.id   AF-A0A6C0CTU6-F1
#
_cell.length_a   1.000
_cell.length_b   1.000
_cell.length_c   1.000
_cell.angle_alpha   90.00
_cell.angle_beta   90.00
_cell.angle_gamma   90.00
#
_symmetry.space_group_name_H-M   'P 1'
#
loop_
_entity.id
_entity.type
_entity.pdbx_description
1 polymer ?
#
loop_
_entity_poly.entity_id
_entity_poly.type
_entity_poly.pdbx_seq_one_letter_code
_entity_poly.pdbx_strand_id
1 'polypeptide(L)'
;MDFIRRKYQLLSQTPSDIFEHLPTLCKYASDCESVLELGVRGCVSSWAFIYGLLLNQKPKKILLMNDLLPCNIQELLIVSKQTDVMVEYCWVNDLQLVIDSEVDLTFIDTWHVYGQLKRELEKFSPITKKYIIMHDTTVDEIHGESTRLGLNIHEQCIETGWECQEIEEGLWKAIDEFLETHPEWSLHQRFVNNNGLTILKRKDWIQMKLDL
;
A
#
# COMPACT_ATOMS: atom_id res chain seq x y z
N MET A 1 -18.44 -11.69 -9.70
CA MET A 1 -18.50 -10.74 -8.56
C MET A 1 -18.77 -11.42 -7.22
N ASP A 2 -19.73 -12.35 -7.11
CA ASP A 2 -20.11 -12.97 -5.82
C ASP A 2 -18.99 -13.67 -5.07
N PHE A 3 -18.09 -14.37 -5.77
CA PHE A 3 -16.95 -15.03 -5.13
C PHE A 3 -16.00 -14.04 -4.47
N ILE A 4 -15.59 -12.98 -5.21
CA ILE A 4 -14.72 -11.91 -4.70
C ILE A 4 -15.32 -11.28 -3.45
N ARG A 5 -16.63 -10.95 -3.51
CA ARG A 5 -17.34 -10.38 -2.35
C ARG A 5 -17.26 -11.31 -1.13
N ARG A 6 -17.55 -12.61 -1.31
CA ARG A 6 -17.50 -13.59 -0.20
C ARG A 6 -16.09 -13.75 0.37
N LYS A 7 -15.08 -13.79 -0.50
CA LYS A 7 -13.67 -13.89 -0.08
C LYS A 7 -13.23 -12.65 0.70
N TYR A 8 -13.52 -11.46 0.18
CA TYR A 8 -13.31 -10.20 0.89
C TYR A 8 -14.00 -10.19 2.26
N GLN A 9 -15.30 -10.53 2.32
CA GLN A 9 -16.05 -10.56 3.58
C GLN A 9 -15.48 -11.55 4.59
N LEU A 10 -15.06 -12.74 4.14
CA LEU A 10 -14.41 -13.73 4.99
C LEU A 10 -13.10 -13.18 5.56
N LEU A 11 -12.26 -12.58 4.73
CA LEU A 11 -10.98 -12.01 5.16
C LEU A 11 -11.18 -10.82 6.12
N SER A 12 -12.20 -9.97 5.90
CA SER A 12 -12.56 -8.88 6.82
C SER A 12 -13.12 -9.35 8.17
N GLN A 13 -13.35 -10.65 8.34
CA GLN A 13 -13.86 -11.27 9.58
C GLN A 13 -12.88 -12.29 10.17
N THR A 14 -11.80 -12.61 9.47
CA THR A 14 -10.79 -13.56 9.91
C THR A 14 -9.66 -12.78 10.56
N PRO A 15 -9.40 -12.93 11.87
CA PRO A 15 -8.35 -12.18 12.55
C PRO A 15 -6.99 -12.30 11.85
N SER A 16 -6.37 -11.15 11.56
CA SER A 16 -5.02 -10.99 11.06
C SER A 16 -4.48 -9.61 11.49
N ASP A 17 -3.26 -9.26 11.11
CA ASP A 17 -2.69 -7.92 11.26
C ASP A 17 -3.40 -6.81 10.44
N ILE A 18 -4.23 -7.17 9.45
CA ILE A 18 -4.85 -6.20 8.53
C ILE A 18 -6.39 -6.31 8.41
N PHE A 19 -7.03 -7.34 8.98
CA PHE A 19 -8.45 -7.61 8.71
C PHE A 19 -9.41 -6.42 8.98
N GLU A 20 -9.18 -5.66 10.06
CA GLU A 20 -9.99 -4.48 10.41
C GLU A 20 -9.82 -3.32 9.41
N HIS A 21 -8.72 -3.33 8.66
CA HIS A 21 -8.38 -2.32 7.66
C HIS A 21 -8.92 -2.63 6.27
N LEU A 22 -9.29 -3.89 5.98
CA LEU A 22 -9.82 -4.28 4.67
C LEU A 22 -11.04 -3.47 4.22
N PRO A 23 -12.01 -3.13 5.10
CA PRO A 23 -13.10 -2.22 4.72
C PRO A 23 -12.63 -0.83 4.33
N THR A 24 -11.60 -0.30 4.98
CA THR A 24 -10.99 0.98 4.64
C THR A 24 -10.29 0.91 3.29
N LEU A 25 -9.49 -0.13 3.03
CA LEU A 25 -8.83 -0.34 1.74
C LEU A 25 -9.85 -0.46 0.59
N CYS A 26 -10.91 -1.24 0.79
CA CYS A 26 -12.00 -1.39 -0.16
C CYS A 26 -12.69 -0.06 -0.46
N LYS A 27 -13.00 0.73 0.58
CA LYS A 27 -13.60 2.06 0.43
C LYS A 27 -12.74 2.97 -0.44
N TYR A 28 -11.43 3.07 -0.18
CA TYR A 28 -10.55 3.95 -0.96
C TYR A 28 -10.40 3.47 -2.40
N ALA A 29 -10.24 2.15 -2.64
CA ALA A 29 -10.20 1.60 -3.99
C ALA A 29 -11.49 1.83 -4.79
N SER A 30 -12.65 1.93 -4.13
CA SER A 30 -13.92 2.24 -4.80
C SER A 30 -13.99 3.67 -5.39
N ASP A 31 -13.07 4.57 -5.02
CA ASP A 31 -12.95 5.90 -5.62
C ASP A 31 -11.83 5.97 -6.68
N CYS A 32 -11.23 4.83 -7.05
CA CYS A 32 -10.04 4.73 -7.91
C CYS A 32 -10.27 3.93 -9.20
N GLU A 33 -9.55 4.27 -10.26
CA GLU A 33 -9.43 3.46 -11.48
C GLU A 33 -8.24 2.49 -11.43
N SER A 34 -7.21 2.83 -10.65
CA SER A 34 -5.98 2.06 -10.56
C SER A 34 -5.42 2.02 -9.14
N VAL A 35 -4.95 0.85 -8.73
CA VAL A 35 -4.27 0.61 -7.46
C VAL A 35 -2.90 -0.02 -7.75
N LEU A 36 -1.85 0.55 -7.17
CA LEU A 36 -0.55 -0.09 -7.00
C LEU A 36 -0.48 -0.68 -5.59
N GLU A 37 -0.26 -1.99 -5.49
CA GLU A 37 -0.06 -2.72 -4.23
C GLU A 37 1.40 -3.14 -4.13
N LEU A 38 2.12 -2.60 -3.15
CA LEU A 38 3.49 -2.98 -2.80
C LEU A 38 3.47 -3.82 -1.52
N GLY A 39 3.91 -5.07 -1.62
CA GLY A 39 3.80 -6.06 -0.55
C GLY A 39 2.52 -6.87 -0.67
N VAL A 40 2.55 -7.93 -1.49
CA VAL A 40 1.37 -8.76 -1.79
C VAL A 40 1.25 -9.91 -0.79
N ARG A 41 2.35 -10.60 -0.48
CA ARG A 41 2.43 -11.74 0.45
C ARG A 41 1.28 -12.75 0.26
N GLY A 42 0.38 -12.83 1.23
CA GLY A 42 -0.79 -13.73 1.25
C GLY A 42 -2.00 -13.22 0.45
N CYS A 43 -1.87 -12.12 -0.28
CA CYS A 43 -2.88 -11.54 -1.17
C CYS A 43 -4.14 -11.03 -0.43
N VAL A 44 -4.03 -10.72 0.87
CA VAL A 44 -5.17 -10.39 1.74
C VAL A 44 -5.76 -9.01 1.39
N SER A 45 -4.92 -7.99 1.32
CA SER A 45 -5.27 -6.63 0.87
C SER A 45 -5.74 -6.60 -0.59
N SER A 46 -5.15 -7.42 -1.46
CA SER A 46 -5.53 -7.53 -2.88
C SER A 46 -7.03 -7.81 -3.06
N TRP A 47 -7.64 -8.65 -2.22
CA TRP A 47 -9.07 -8.93 -2.27
C TRP A 47 -9.93 -7.71 -1.94
N ALA A 48 -9.48 -6.86 -1.01
CA ALA A 48 -10.15 -5.60 -0.70
C ALA A 48 -10.04 -4.61 -1.86
N PHE A 49 -8.89 -4.53 -2.52
CA PHE A 49 -8.68 -3.66 -3.67
C PHE A 49 -9.51 -4.07 -4.88
N ILE A 50 -9.50 -5.35 -5.29
CA ILE A 50 -10.35 -5.83 -6.39
C ILE A 50 -11.82 -5.59 -6.08
N TYR A 51 -12.26 -5.91 -4.85
CA TYR A 51 -13.66 -5.69 -4.52
C TYR A 51 -14.02 -4.21 -4.54
N GLY A 52 -13.17 -3.33 -4.03
CA GLY A 52 -13.36 -1.88 -4.09
C GLY A 52 -13.46 -1.36 -5.52
N LEU A 53 -12.53 -1.76 -6.41
CA LEU A 53 -12.56 -1.40 -7.83
C LEU A 53 -13.87 -1.84 -8.49
N LEU A 54 -14.36 -3.04 -8.18
CA LEU A 54 -15.63 -3.56 -8.72
C LEU A 54 -16.88 -2.84 -8.23
N LEU A 55 -16.83 -2.13 -7.10
CA LEU A 55 -17.96 -1.37 -6.59
C LEU A 55 -18.17 -0.04 -7.34
N ASN A 56 -17.20 0.38 -8.15
CA ASN A 56 -17.26 1.66 -8.84
C ASN A 56 -17.70 1.51 -10.30
N GLN A 57 -18.22 2.61 -10.86
CA GLN A 57 -18.70 2.67 -12.24
C GLN A 57 -17.67 3.31 -13.19
N LYS A 58 -16.38 3.28 -12.83
CA LYS A 58 -15.33 3.91 -13.62
C LYS A 58 -14.93 3.03 -14.81
N PRO A 59 -14.50 3.64 -15.93
CA PRO A 59 -14.22 2.91 -17.17
C PRO A 59 -12.97 2.02 -17.07
N LYS A 60 -12.01 2.35 -16.21
CA LYS A 60 -10.83 1.51 -15.96
C LYS A 60 -10.83 0.97 -14.53
N LYS A 61 -10.39 -0.28 -14.40
CA LYS A 61 -10.18 -0.96 -13.12
C LYS A 61 -8.90 -1.77 -13.21
N ILE A 62 -7.82 -1.26 -12.63
CA ILE A 62 -6.48 -1.85 -12.72
C ILE A 62 -5.96 -2.10 -11.31
N LEU A 63 -5.48 -3.31 -11.05
CA LEU A 63 -4.70 -3.65 -9.88
C LEU A 63 -3.31 -4.10 -10.34
N LEU A 64 -2.29 -3.32 -10.04
CA LEU A 64 -0.89 -3.66 -10.25
C LEU A 64 -0.29 -4.12 -8.92
N MET A 65 0.20 -5.35 -8.88
CA MET A 65 0.71 -6.01 -7.70
C MET A 65 2.23 -6.16 -7.77
N ASN A 66 2.94 -5.81 -6.70
CA ASN A 66 4.38 -5.99 -6.63
C ASN A 66 4.80 -6.56 -5.28
N ASP A 67 5.75 -7.47 -5.34
CA ASP A 67 6.43 -8.04 -4.17
C ASP A 67 7.85 -8.41 -4.59
N LEU A 68 8.76 -8.55 -3.63
CA LEU A 68 10.14 -8.96 -3.90
C LEU A 68 10.19 -10.39 -4.44
N LEU A 69 9.34 -11.27 -3.90
CA LEU A 69 9.32 -12.70 -4.21
C LEU A 69 7.98 -13.12 -4.86
N PRO A 70 7.97 -14.21 -5.66
CA PRO A 70 6.73 -14.71 -6.24
C PRO A 70 5.67 -15.06 -5.18
N CYS A 71 4.50 -14.44 -5.26
CA CYS A 71 3.36 -14.74 -4.39
C CYS A 71 2.38 -15.74 -5.04
N ASN A 72 1.65 -16.49 -4.22
CA ASN A 72 0.57 -17.34 -4.71
C ASN A 72 -0.70 -16.53 -4.97
N ILE A 73 -0.87 -16.09 -6.21
CA ILE A 73 -1.99 -15.23 -6.64
C ILE A 73 -2.97 -15.93 -7.57
N GLN A 74 -2.84 -17.26 -7.73
CA GLN A 74 -3.57 -18.03 -8.74
C GLN A 74 -5.09 -17.91 -8.59
N GLU A 75 -5.60 -18.01 -7.35
CA GLU A 75 -7.03 -17.90 -7.06
C GLU A 75 -7.59 -16.53 -7.49
N LEU A 76 -6.87 -15.46 -7.13
CA LEU A 76 -7.24 -14.10 -7.47
C LEU A 76 -7.25 -13.88 -8.98
N LEU A 77 -6.22 -14.37 -9.70
CA LEU A 77 -6.13 -14.27 -11.17
C LEU A 77 -7.24 -15.05 -11.89
N ILE A 78 -7.62 -16.23 -11.40
CA ILE A 78 -8.68 -17.04 -12.01
C ILE A 78 -10.02 -16.30 -11.90
N VAL A 79 -10.30 -15.73 -10.74
CA VAL A 79 -11.60 -15.09 -10.50
C VAL A 79 -11.66 -13.69 -11.11
N SER A 80 -10.55 -12.94 -11.15
CA SER A 80 -10.50 -11.60 -11.76
C SER A 80 -10.76 -11.63 -13.27
N LYS A 81 -10.36 -12.70 -13.98
CA LYS A 81 -10.66 -12.91 -15.41
C LYS A 81 -12.16 -12.95 -15.74
N GLN A 82 -13.02 -13.16 -14.74
CA GLN A 82 -14.48 -13.13 -14.90
C GLN A 82 -15.07 -11.74 -14.61
N THR A 83 -14.22 -10.72 -14.55
CA THR A 83 -14.58 -9.34 -14.21
C THR A 83 -13.90 -8.37 -15.17
N ASP A 84 -14.21 -7.08 -15.04
CA ASP A 84 -13.57 -5.98 -15.79
C ASP A 84 -12.32 -5.42 -15.08
N VAL A 85 -11.85 -6.05 -14.00
CA VAL A 85 -10.58 -5.70 -13.34
C VAL A 85 -9.41 -6.34 -14.08
N MET A 86 -8.52 -5.52 -14.60
CA MET A 86 -7.22 -5.92 -15.12
C MET A 86 -6.25 -6.10 -13.94
N VAL A 87 -5.70 -7.30 -13.80
CA VAL A 87 -4.70 -7.61 -12.76
C VAL A 87 -3.35 -7.83 -13.43
N GLU A 88 -2.38 -7.03 -13.03
CA GLU A 88 -0.98 -7.11 -13.45
C GLU A 88 -0.11 -7.37 -12.23
N TYR A 89 1.04 -8.02 -12.42
CA TYR A 89 1.95 -8.27 -11.31
C TYR A 89 3.42 -8.29 -11.75
N CYS A 90 4.32 -7.89 -10.85
CA CYS A 90 5.76 -7.91 -11.08
C CYS A 90 6.48 -8.32 -9.79
N TRP A 91 7.35 -9.34 -9.88
CA TRP A 91 8.15 -9.82 -8.74
C TRP A 91 9.55 -9.23 -8.80
N VAL A 92 9.74 -8.10 -8.14
CA VAL A 92 10.99 -7.33 -8.14
C VAL A 92 11.01 -6.46 -6.89
N ASN A 93 12.22 -6.07 -6.45
CA ASN A 93 12.36 -4.98 -5.49
C ASN A 93 11.58 -3.74 -5.98
N ASP A 94 10.67 -3.24 -5.16
CA ASP A 94 9.77 -2.14 -5.46
C ASP A 94 10.53 -0.86 -5.82
N LEU A 95 11.69 -0.60 -5.20
CA LEU A 95 12.60 0.51 -5.55
C LEU A 95 13.23 0.34 -6.94
N GLN A 96 13.18 -0.85 -7.54
CA GLN A 96 13.59 -1.13 -8.93
C GLN A 96 12.41 -1.28 -9.91
N LEU A 97 11.17 -1.33 -9.40
CA LEU A 97 9.96 -1.43 -10.22
C LEU A 97 9.85 -0.25 -11.20
N VAL A 98 9.65 -0.55 -12.49
CA VAL A 98 9.44 0.47 -13.52
C VAL A 98 7.94 0.59 -13.78
N ILE A 99 7.40 1.81 -13.63
CA ILE A 99 5.99 2.11 -13.88
C ILE A 99 5.92 3.31 -14.82
N ASP A 100 5.33 3.11 -15.99
CA ASP A 100 5.26 4.12 -17.05
C ASP A 100 3.93 4.91 -17.03
N SER A 101 3.14 4.78 -15.97
CA SER A 101 1.83 5.43 -15.86
C SER A 101 1.47 5.80 -14.42
N GLU A 102 0.62 6.80 -14.28
CA GLU A 102 0.11 7.24 -12.97
C GLU A 102 -0.96 6.28 -12.44
N VAL A 103 -0.99 6.12 -11.12
CA VAL A 103 -1.99 5.34 -10.40
C VAL A 103 -2.83 6.22 -9.49
N ASP A 104 -4.08 5.84 -9.22
CA ASP A 104 -4.93 6.61 -8.33
C ASP A 104 -4.56 6.42 -6.85
N LEU A 105 -4.20 5.19 -6.49
CA LEU A 105 -3.85 4.79 -5.13
C LEU A 105 -2.59 3.94 -5.13
N THR A 106 -1.67 4.25 -4.21
CA THR A 106 -0.54 3.38 -3.88
C THR A 106 -0.69 2.87 -2.45
N PHE A 107 -0.60 1.56 -2.28
CA PHE A 107 -0.58 0.88 -0.99
C PHE A 107 0.81 0.34 -0.71
N ILE A 108 1.32 0.58 0.51
CA ILE A 108 2.67 0.23 0.95
C ILE A 108 2.56 -0.67 2.20
N ASP A 109 2.99 -1.92 2.06
CA ASP A 109 3.05 -2.95 3.10
C ASP A 109 4.28 -3.87 2.85
N THR A 110 5.45 -3.25 2.75
CA THR A 110 6.72 -3.88 2.34
C THR A 110 7.61 -4.17 3.56
N TRP A 111 8.74 -3.46 3.70
CA TRP A 111 9.66 -3.56 4.83
C TRP A 111 9.54 -2.31 5.69
N HIS A 112 9.09 -2.48 6.94
CA HIS A 112 8.63 -1.35 7.74
C HIS A 112 9.76 -0.65 8.51
N VAL A 113 10.71 -0.08 7.77
CA VAL A 113 11.80 0.75 8.31
C VAL A 113 11.82 2.13 7.64
N TYR A 114 12.28 3.14 8.36
CA TYR A 114 12.37 4.53 7.89
C TYR A 114 13.05 4.64 6.51
N GLY A 115 14.19 3.97 6.31
CA GLY A 115 14.96 4.02 5.07
C GLY A 115 14.20 3.51 3.84
N GLN A 116 13.43 2.43 3.99
CA GLN A 116 12.62 1.87 2.90
C GLN A 116 11.47 2.81 2.58
N LEU A 117 10.65 3.16 3.58
CA LEU A 117 9.46 3.99 3.37
C LEU A 117 9.81 5.38 2.81
N LYS A 118 10.92 5.98 3.25
CA LYS A 118 11.41 7.25 2.70
C LYS A 118 11.63 7.18 1.18
N ARG A 119 12.27 6.11 0.70
CA ARG A 119 12.56 5.90 -0.72
C ARG A 119 11.30 5.55 -1.51
N GLU A 120 10.39 4.79 -0.91
CA GLU A 120 9.08 4.47 -1.50
C GLU A 120 8.23 5.72 -1.68
N LEU A 121 8.12 6.57 -0.66
CA LEU A 121 7.37 7.82 -0.75
C LEU A 121 7.93 8.74 -1.83
N GLU A 122 9.25 8.89 -1.90
CA GLU A 122 9.92 9.68 -2.94
C GLU A 122 9.64 9.13 -4.35
N LYS A 123 9.68 7.80 -4.49
CA LYS A 123 9.50 7.14 -5.79
C LYS A 123 8.05 7.15 -6.27
N PHE A 124 7.11 6.84 -5.39
CA PHE A 124 5.74 6.54 -5.78
C PHE A 124 4.78 7.73 -5.60
N SER A 125 5.09 8.70 -4.73
CA SER A 125 4.24 9.88 -4.59
C SER A 125 4.09 10.72 -5.87
N PRO A 126 5.10 10.88 -6.75
CA PRO A 126 4.94 11.66 -7.99
C PRO A 126 3.87 11.07 -8.92
N ILE A 127 3.82 9.73 -9.01
CA ILE A 127 2.90 9.00 -9.89
C ILE A 127 1.53 8.69 -9.24
N THR A 128 1.36 8.98 -7.94
CA THR A 128 0.13 8.66 -7.21
C THR A 128 -0.82 9.87 -7.19
N LYS A 129 -2.04 9.72 -7.71
CA LYS A 129 -2.96 10.86 -7.90
C LYS A 129 -3.76 11.25 -6.68
N LYS A 130 -4.19 10.29 -5.87
CA LYS A 130 -5.19 10.53 -4.81
C LYS A 130 -4.71 10.12 -3.43
N TYR A 131 -4.32 8.86 -3.26
CA TYR A 131 -4.12 8.27 -1.95
C TYR A 131 -2.82 7.48 -1.87
N ILE A 132 -2.05 7.70 -0.82
CA ILE A 132 -1.00 6.78 -0.37
C ILE A 132 -1.50 6.17 0.94
N ILE A 133 -1.54 4.84 1.02
CA ILE A 133 -1.97 4.12 2.21
C ILE A 133 -0.81 3.25 2.68
N MET A 134 -0.43 3.36 3.94
CA MET A 134 0.67 2.63 4.56
C MET A 134 0.14 1.78 5.72
N HIS A 135 0.56 0.52 5.78
CA HIS A 135 0.24 -0.42 6.88
C HIS A 135 1.35 -0.42 7.94
N ASP A 136 1.12 -1.12 9.06
CA ASP A 136 2.02 -1.23 10.22
C ASP A 136 2.50 0.09 10.87
N THR A 137 1.86 1.23 10.57
CA THR A 137 2.29 2.56 11.01
C THR A 137 2.16 2.86 12.50
N THR A 138 1.53 1.97 13.28
CA THR A 138 1.47 2.07 14.75
C THR A 138 2.45 1.12 15.42
N VAL A 139 2.58 -0.12 14.92
CA VAL A 139 3.50 -1.10 15.51
C VAL A 139 4.96 -0.74 15.23
N ASP A 140 5.24 -0.14 14.06
CA ASP A 140 6.57 0.31 13.63
C ASP A 140 6.65 1.85 13.58
N GLU A 141 5.96 2.55 14.49
CA GLU A 141 5.94 4.02 14.53
C GLU A 141 7.33 4.61 14.83
N ILE A 142 7.95 4.16 15.92
CA ILE A 142 9.20 4.72 16.47
C ILE A 142 10.42 3.86 16.11
N HIS A 143 10.27 2.54 16.21
CA HIS A 143 11.31 1.57 15.91
C HIS A 143 10.94 0.86 14.63
N GLY A 144 11.88 0.72 13.70
CA GLY A 144 11.68 -0.04 12.49
C GLY A 144 11.47 -1.53 12.80
N GLU A 145 10.82 -2.23 11.87
CA GLU A 145 10.50 -3.66 11.99
C GLU A 145 11.73 -4.50 12.37
N SER A 146 12.89 -4.19 11.78
CA SER A 146 14.14 -4.89 12.09
C SER A 146 14.58 -4.75 13.54
N THR A 147 14.43 -3.57 14.14
CA THR A 147 14.66 -3.34 15.57
C THR A 147 13.65 -4.10 16.40
N ARG A 148 12.35 -3.97 16.07
CA ARG A 148 11.25 -4.60 16.81
C ARG A 148 11.37 -6.13 16.84
N LEU A 149 11.77 -6.73 15.73
CA LEU A 149 11.90 -8.17 15.57
C LEU A 149 13.28 -8.72 16.00
N GLY A 150 14.22 -7.84 16.39
CA GLY A 150 15.57 -8.25 16.78
C GLY A 150 16.36 -8.89 15.64
N LEU A 151 16.18 -8.41 14.41
CA LEU A 151 16.89 -8.89 13.22
C LEU A 151 18.34 -8.40 13.20
N ASN A 152 19.16 -9.00 12.32
CA ASN A 152 20.55 -8.60 12.15
C ASN A 152 20.66 -7.31 11.34
N ILE A 153 20.50 -6.16 12.01
CA ILE A 153 20.55 -4.85 11.37
C ILE A 153 21.89 -4.63 10.66
N HIS A 154 23.02 -5.04 11.25
CA HIS A 154 24.33 -4.84 10.65
C HIS A 154 24.47 -5.49 9.27
N GLU A 155 23.94 -6.71 9.12
CA GLU A 155 23.89 -7.42 7.82
C GLU A 155 22.99 -6.68 6.83
N GLN A 156 21.81 -6.23 7.26
CA GLN A 156 20.91 -5.45 6.42
C GLN A 156 21.53 -4.11 5.97
N CYS A 157 22.32 -3.44 6.81
CA CYS A 157 23.06 -2.23 6.42
C CYS A 157 24.06 -2.53 5.30
N ILE A 158 24.77 -3.66 5.39
CA ILE A 158 25.73 -4.08 4.36
C ILE A 158 25.01 -4.41 3.05
N GLU A 159 23.90 -5.16 3.12
CA GLU A 159 23.13 -5.58 1.94
C GLU A 159 22.50 -4.40 1.20
N THR A 160 21.94 -3.44 1.94
CA THR A 160 21.25 -2.27 1.38
C THR A 160 22.20 -1.13 1.03
N GLY A 161 23.36 -1.08 1.69
CA GLY A 161 24.27 0.07 1.68
C GLY A 161 23.72 1.28 2.44
N TRP A 162 22.70 1.12 3.27
CA TRP A 162 22.10 2.20 4.06
C TRP A 162 22.77 2.35 5.42
N GLU A 163 22.64 3.53 6.03
CA GLU A 163 23.06 3.70 7.41
C GLU A 163 22.20 2.84 8.32
N CYS A 164 22.79 2.22 9.35
CA CYS A 164 22.01 1.37 10.26
C CYS A 164 20.89 2.13 10.98
N GLN A 165 21.08 3.43 11.22
CA GLN A 165 20.02 4.30 11.73
C GLN A 165 18.79 4.31 10.81
N GLU A 166 18.96 4.23 9.49
CA GLU A 166 17.82 4.17 8.55
C GLU A 166 16.98 2.90 8.70
N ILE A 167 17.59 1.82 9.20
CA ILE A 167 16.94 0.54 9.44
C ILE A 167 16.38 0.47 10.87
N GLU A 168 17.03 1.13 11.81
CA GLU A 168 16.64 1.13 13.22
C GLU A 168 15.37 1.95 13.49
N GLU A 169 15.17 3.04 12.74
CA GLU A 169 14.09 4.00 12.91
C GLU A 169 12.78 3.56 12.24
N GLY A 170 11.66 3.93 12.88
CA GLY A 170 10.31 3.57 12.43
C GLY A 170 9.75 4.45 11.33
N LEU A 171 8.58 4.05 10.84
CA LEU A 171 7.89 4.62 9.70
C LEU A 171 7.49 6.08 9.89
N TRP A 172 7.18 6.50 11.13
CA TRP A 172 6.62 7.83 11.37
C TRP A 172 7.60 8.94 11.01
N LYS A 173 8.91 8.71 11.18
CA LYS A 173 9.94 9.65 10.76
C LYS A 173 9.88 9.93 9.26
N ALA A 174 9.69 8.90 8.43
CA ALA A 174 9.55 9.06 6.98
C ALA A 174 8.27 9.85 6.64
N ILE A 175 7.17 9.58 7.34
CA ILE A 175 5.87 10.24 7.11
C ILE A 175 5.95 11.72 7.48
N ASP A 176 6.54 12.07 8.62
CA ASP A 176 6.69 13.46 9.08
C ASP A 176 7.60 14.25 8.12
N GLU A 177 8.80 13.74 7.80
CA GLU A 177 9.73 14.40 6.85
C GLU A 177 9.09 14.58 5.46
N PHE A 178 8.34 13.57 5.00
CA PHE A 178 7.64 13.64 3.72
C PHE A 178 6.58 14.74 3.71
N LEU A 179 5.74 14.83 4.74
CA LEU A 179 4.69 15.85 4.83
C LEU A 179 5.23 17.27 5.01
N GLU A 180 6.40 17.44 5.60
CA GLU A 180 7.09 18.74 5.69
C GLU A 180 7.59 19.22 4.32
N THR A 181 8.00 18.29 3.45
CA THR A 181 8.67 18.59 2.17
C THR A 181 7.75 18.51 0.96
N HIS A 182 6.58 17.86 1.08
CA HIS A 182 5.61 17.65 0.01
C HIS A 182 4.25 18.27 0.35
N PRO A 183 4.11 19.62 0.24
CA PRO A 183 2.93 20.34 0.69
C PRO A 183 1.66 20.03 -0.10
N GLU A 184 1.75 19.40 -1.27
CA GLU A 184 0.62 18.87 -2.03
C GLU A 184 -0.01 17.63 -1.38
N TRP A 185 0.66 17.01 -0.40
CA TRP A 185 0.12 15.91 0.40
C TRP A 185 -0.34 16.39 1.79
N SER A 186 -1.24 15.61 2.39
CA SER A 186 -1.70 15.83 3.76
C SER A 186 -2.04 14.51 4.43
N LEU A 187 -1.81 14.45 5.74
CA LEU A 187 -2.34 13.38 6.57
C LEU A 187 -3.88 13.44 6.54
N HIS A 188 -4.51 12.38 6.03
CA HIS A 188 -5.96 12.33 5.88
C HIS A 188 -6.63 11.54 7.00
N GLN A 189 -6.13 10.34 7.30
CA GLN A 189 -6.61 9.49 8.38
C GLN A 189 -5.47 8.68 8.98
N ARG A 190 -5.55 8.41 10.28
CA ARG A 190 -4.66 7.48 10.99
C ARG A 190 -5.51 6.56 11.86
N PHE A 191 -5.25 5.27 11.74
CA PHE A 191 -5.87 4.20 12.51
C PHE A 191 -4.80 3.53 13.38
N VAL A 192 -5.15 3.21 14.63
CA VAL A 192 -4.23 2.61 15.62
C VAL A 192 -4.65 1.20 16.05
N ASN A 193 -5.75 0.68 15.49
CA ASN A 193 -6.16 -0.72 15.64
C ASN A 193 -5.37 -1.64 14.70
N ASN A 194 -5.36 -2.94 15.01
CA ASN A 194 -4.35 -3.89 14.53
C ASN A 194 -2.93 -3.30 14.68
N ASN A 195 -2.11 -3.37 13.64
CA ASN A 195 -0.76 -2.80 13.62
C ASN A 195 -0.73 -1.32 13.18
N GLY A 196 -1.90 -0.73 12.89
CA GLY A 196 -2.03 0.63 12.39
C GLY A 196 -2.19 0.75 10.88
N LEU A 197 -2.75 1.87 10.45
CA LEU A 197 -2.92 2.23 9.04
C LEU A 197 -2.92 3.76 8.89
N THR A 198 -2.09 4.30 8.01
CA THR A 198 -2.04 5.74 7.73
C THR A 198 -2.42 6.01 6.28
N ILE A 199 -3.29 7.00 6.06
CA ILE A 199 -3.73 7.43 4.74
C ILE A 199 -3.26 8.87 4.54
N LEU A 200 -2.48 9.10 3.49
CA LEU A 200 -2.20 10.42 2.95
C LEU A 200 -3.10 10.70 1.75
N LYS A 201 -3.48 11.97 1.59
CA LYS A 201 -4.31 12.42 0.47
C LYS A 201 -3.70 13.62 -0.22
N ARG A 202 -3.69 13.59 -1.57
CA ARG A 202 -3.23 14.69 -2.41
C ARG A 202 -4.27 15.82 -2.42
N LYS A 203 -3.84 17.05 -2.12
CA LYS A 203 -4.70 18.24 -1.96
C LYS A 203 -5.28 18.73 -3.28
N ASP A 204 -4.49 18.73 -4.34
CA ASP A 204 -4.91 19.31 -5.64
C ASP A 204 -6.09 18.54 -6.26
N TRP A 205 -6.16 17.24 -6.01
CA TRP A 205 -7.30 16.43 -6.42
C TRP A 205 -8.61 16.82 -5.68
N ILE A 206 -8.51 17.32 -4.44
CA ILE A 206 -9.67 17.83 -3.69
C ILE A 206 -10.19 19.10 -4.35
N GLN A 207 -9.28 20.01 -4.75
CA GLN A 207 -9.65 21.24 -5.45
C GLN A 207 -10.34 20.94 -6.78
N MET A 208 -9.80 20.03 -7.58
CA MET A 208 -10.44 19.59 -8.83
C MET A 208 -11.85 19.00 -8.64
N LYS A 209 -12.13 18.31 -7.52
CA LYS A 209 -13.48 17.78 -7.22
C LYS A 209 -14.45 18.86 -6.72
N LEU A 210 -13.96 19.94 -6.13
CA LEU A 210 -14.79 21.05 -5.67
C LEU A 210 -15.14 22.04 -6.80
N ASP A 211 -14.31 22.07 -7.84
CA ASP A 211 -14.50 22.91 -9.03
C ASP A 211 -15.34 22.25 -10.15
N LEU A 212 -15.78 21.00 -9.95
CA LEU A 212 -16.68 20.23 -10.85
C LEU A 212 -18.11 20.17 -10.29
#